data_AF-A0A9E0I5I7-F1
#
_entry.id   AF-A0A9E0I5I7-F1
#
_cell.length_a   1.000
_cell.length_b   1.000
_cell.length_c   1.000
_cell.angle_alpha   90.00
_cell.angle_beta   90.00
_cell.angle_gamma   90.00
#
_symmetry.space_group_name_H-M   'P 1'
#
loop_
_entity.id
_entity.type
_entity.pdbx_description
1 polymer ?
#
loop_
_entity_poly.entity_id
_entity_poly.type
_entity_poly.pdbx_seq_one_letter_code
_entity_poly.pdbx_strand_id
1 'polypeptide(L)'
;YIAELNADYAHVRQLHANKKATPLVKLADARANKAEVDFATYTPTVPKFIGRRVFKNYDLGELAAYIDWGPFFQTWDLAGPFPAILDDAVVGSEARKVYADAQAMLKKIVDGRWLTANGVIGLYPAQSVKDDTIEIYEDESRSKVLMCWDPLRMQTERPVVDGVKRPNRSLADFIAPRDAKPDYIGMFAVTAGLNIEKKEAEFLAHHDDYSAIMLKALADRLAEAFAERLHERVRKEFWGYAADETLDSAGLIKERYRGIRPAPGYPACPDHTVKREMFRVLEAGDVHMHLTESLAMMPAASVSGFYMAHPEAAYFNVGKIGHDQVEDWALRMGLSVTDAERALAPLLS
;
A
#
# COMPACT_ATOMS: atom_id res chain seq x y z
N TYR A 1 -12.65 31.19 23.02
CA TYR A 1 -11.88 29.94 22.94
C TYR A 1 -12.67 28.68 23.32
N ILE A 2 -12.80 28.22 24.58
CA ILE A 2 -13.47 26.92 24.87
C ILE A 2 -14.91 26.86 24.33
N ALA A 3 -15.70 27.93 24.50
CA ALA A 3 -17.06 28.00 23.98
C ALA A 3 -17.14 27.96 22.44
N GLU A 4 -16.16 28.58 21.78
CA GLU A 4 -16.02 28.60 20.31
C GLU A 4 -15.63 27.22 19.78
N LEU A 5 -14.65 26.56 20.40
CA LEU A 5 -14.26 25.19 20.07
C LEU A 5 -15.42 24.20 20.23
N ASN A 6 -16.21 24.33 21.30
CA ASN A 6 -17.39 23.49 21.52
C ASN A 6 -18.47 23.75 20.46
N ALA A 7 -18.65 25.00 20.04
CA ALA A 7 -19.57 25.37 18.97
C ALA A 7 -19.11 24.79 17.62
N ASP A 8 -17.81 24.88 17.31
CA ASP A 8 -17.22 24.30 16.10
C ASP A 8 -17.38 22.77 16.08
N TYR A 9 -17.12 22.09 17.19
CA TYR A 9 -17.34 20.64 17.31
C TYR A 9 -18.82 20.26 17.19
N ALA A 10 -19.74 21.07 17.72
CA ALA A 10 -21.17 20.86 17.52
C ALA A 10 -21.56 21.05 16.04
N HIS A 11 -21.01 22.07 15.39
CA HIS A 11 -21.26 22.36 13.98
C HIS A 11 -20.73 21.23 13.07
N VAL A 12 -19.48 20.78 13.27
CA VAL A 12 -18.88 19.67 12.53
C VAL A 12 -19.70 18.39 12.73
N ARG A 13 -20.14 18.06 13.96
CA ARG A 13 -21.03 16.91 14.21
C ARG A 13 -22.34 17.00 13.43
N GLN A 14 -22.97 18.18 13.39
CA GLN A 14 -24.19 18.38 12.60
C GLN A 14 -23.95 18.22 11.10
N LEU A 15 -22.85 18.77 10.57
CA LEU A 15 -22.47 18.61 9.16
C LEU A 15 -22.26 17.15 8.79
N HIS A 16 -21.57 16.38 9.64
CA HIS A 16 -21.38 14.95 9.43
C HIS A 16 -22.70 14.16 9.52
N ALA A 17 -23.55 14.44 10.51
CA ALA A 17 -24.84 13.78 10.66
C ALA A 17 -25.81 14.06 9.50
N ASN A 18 -25.73 15.25 8.90
CA ASN A 18 -26.59 15.65 7.78
C ASN A 18 -26.06 15.23 6.41
N LYS A 19 -24.86 14.62 6.33
CA LYS A 19 -24.27 14.18 5.06
C LYS A 19 -25.11 13.04 4.49
N LYS A 20 -25.72 13.25 3.32
CA LYS A 20 -26.44 12.18 2.60
C LYS A 20 -25.46 11.06 2.25
N ALA A 21 -25.62 9.91 2.92
CA ALA A 21 -24.89 8.71 2.58
C ALA A 21 -25.44 8.10 1.29
N THR A 22 -24.56 7.64 0.40
CA THR A 22 -24.98 6.76 -0.69
C THR A 22 -25.53 5.47 -0.07
N PRO A 23 -26.73 5.01 -0.47
CA PRO A 23 -27.29 3.77 0.05
C PRO A 23 -26.33 2.60 -0.11
N LEU A 24 -26.35 1.69 0.87
CA LEU A 24 -25.64 0.42 0.78
C LEU A 24 -26.56 -0.62 0.12
N VAL A 25 -25.99 -1.49 -0.70
CA VAL A 25 -26.65 -2.69 -1.22
C VAL A 25 -26.31 -3.90 -0.34
N LYS A 26 -27.04 -5.01 -0.43
CA LYS A 26 -26.65 -6.24 0.27
C LYS A 26 -25.33 -6.77 -0.29
N LEU A 27 -24.55 -7.47 0.52
CA LEU A 27 -23.29 -8.09 0.08
C LEU A 27 -23.50 -9.01 -1.12
N ALA A 28 -24.59 -9.79 -1.13
CA ALA A 28 -24.94 -10.65 -2.25
C ALA A 28 -25.17 -9.86 -3.55
N ASP A 29 -25.83 -8.71 -3.48
CA ASP A 29 -26.08 -7.84 -4.65
C ASP A 29 -24.77 -7.18 -5.12
N ALA A 30 -23.87 -6.83 -4.18
CA ALA A 30 -22.54 -6.31 -4.50
C ALA A 30 -21.68 -7.38 -5.20
N ARG A 31 -21.69 -8.63 -4.71
CA ARG A 31 -21.00 -9.78 -5.34
C ARG A 31 -21.54 -10.07 -6.73
N ALA A 32 -22.85 -9.98 -6.92
CA ALA A 32 -23.49 -10.13 -8.23
C ALA A 32 -23.11 -9.01 -9.22
N ASN A 33 -22.72 -7.83 -8.74
CA ASN A 33 -22.25 -6.70 -9.54
C ASN A 33 -20.72 -6.52 -9.45
N LYS A 34 -19.95 -7.61 -9.29
CA LYS A 34 -18.48 -7.58 -9.24
C LYS A 34 -17.86 -7.05 -10.54
N ALA A 35 -16.57 -6.73 -10.52
CA ALA A 35 -15.89 -6.42 -11.77
C ALA A 35 -15.85 -7.67 -12.67
N GLU A 36 -16.36 -7.55 -13.89
CA GLU A 36 -16.28 -8.61 -14.90
C GLU A 36 -14.89 -8.54 -15.55
N VAL A 37 -14.05 -9.51 -15.22
CA VAL A 37 -12.71 -9.66 -15.79
C VAL A 37 -12.70 -10.91 -16.66
N ASP A 38 -12.40 -10.74 -17.95
CA ASP A 38 -12.38 -11.84 -18.92
C ASP A 38 -11.06 -12.63 -18.87
N PHE A 39 -11.03 -13.65 -18.01
CA PHE A 39 -9.92 -14.60 -17.94
C PHE A 39 -9.87 -15.59 -19.10
N ALA A 40 -10.87 -15.63 -20.00
CA ALA A 40 -10.79 -16.46 -21.20
C ALA A 40 -9.80 -15.85 -22.20
N THR A 41 -9.85 -14.53 -22.39
CA THR A 41 -8.94 -13.79 -23.30
C THR A 41 -7.64 -13.36 -22.65
N TYR A 42 -7.59 -13.24 -21.33
CA TYR A 42 -6.38 -12.96 -20.57
C TYR A 42 -5.70 -14.24 -20.09
N THR A 43 -4.39 -14.37 -20.29
CA THR A 43 -3.59 -15.45 -19.68
C THR A 43 -2.65 -14.84 -18.65
N PRO A 44 -2.84 -15.11 -17.35
CA PRO A 44 -1.94 -14.63 -16.32
C PRO A 44 -0.49 -15.03 -16.60
N THR A 45 0.43 -14.09 -16.43
CA THR A 45 1.85 -14.35 -16.62
C THR A 45 2.39 -15.16 -15.45
N VAL A 46 3.04 -16.28 -15.74
CA VAL A 46 3.73 -17.10 -14.75
C VAL A 46 4.98 -16.34 -14.27
N PRO A 47 5.16 -16.12 -12.95
CA PRO A 47 6.40 -15.56 -12.41
C PRO A 47 7.63 -16.39 -12.78
N LYS A 48 8.80 -15.75 -12.87
CA LYS A 48 10.05 -16.47 -13.17
C LYS A 48 10.53 -17.36 -12.02
N PHE A 49 9.96 -17.20 -10.83
CA PHE A 49 10.16 -18.10 -9.70
C PHE A 49 8.94 -18.08 -8.78
N ILE A 50 8.74 -19.18 -8.06
CA ILE A 50 7.79 -19.28 -6.95
C ILE A 50 8.57 -19.33 -5.63
N GLY A 51 8.07 -18.64 -4.62
CA GLY A 51 8.70 -18.54 -3.30
C GLY A 51 9.16 -17.13 -2.96
N ARG A 52 10.06 -17.04 -1.97
CA ARG A 52 10.58 -15.77 -1.45
C ARG A 52 11.99 -15.45 -1.93
N ARG A 53 12.29 -14.15 -2.07
CA ARG A 53 13.62 -13.62 -2.36
C ARG A 53 13.92 -12.43 -1.47
N VAL A 54 15.05 -12.51 -0.77
CA VAL A 54 15.52 -11.52 0.20
C VAL A 54 16.58 -10.61 -0.43
N PHE A 55 16.51 -9.33 -0.10
CA PHE A 55 17.45 -8.28 -0.47
C PHE A 55 17.98 -7.65 0.81
N LYS A 56 19.28 -7.80 1.08
CA LYS A 56 19.94 -7.18 2.23
C LYS A 56 20.94 -6.13 1.78
N ASN A 57 21.05 -5.04 2.51
CA ASN A 57 21.94 -3.93 2.21
C ASN A 57 21.74 -3.40 0.78
N TYR A 58 20.48 -3.16 0.40
CA TYR A 58 20.15 -2.59 -0.90
C TYR A 58 20.81 -1.21 -1.06
N ASP A 59 21.27 -0.90 -2.27
CA ASP A 59 22.02 0.33 -2.53
C ASP A 59 21.13 1.57 -2.33
N LEU A 60 21.45 2.36 -1.30
CA LEU A 60 20.74 3.61 -1.02
C LEU A 60 20.91 4.64 -2.13
N GLY A 61 22.02 4.60 -2.87
CA GLY A 61 22.24 5.48 -4.02
C GLY A 61 21.28 5.17 -5.16
N GLU A 62 20.99 3.88 -5.39
CA GLU A 62 19.96 3.46 -6.34
C GLU A 62 18.58 3.94 -5.87
N LEU A 63 18.23 3.75 -4.59
CA LEU A 63 16.94 4.19 -4.05
C LEU A 63 16.75 5.71 -4.10
N ALA A 64 17.82 6.49 -3.89
CA ALA A 64 17.78 7.95 -3.97
C ALA A 64 17.27 8.45 -5.33
N ALA A 65 17.51 7.71 -6.42
CA ALA A 65 17.03 8.06 -7.76
C ALA A 65 15.52 7.81 -7.98
N TYR A 66 14.86 7.08 -7.07
CA TYR A 66 13.45 6.71 -7.13
C TYR A 66 12.58 7.52 -6.13
N ILE A 67 13.16 8.50 -5.44
CA ILE A 67 12.41 9.32 -4.48
C ILE A 67 11.36 10.17 -5.19
N ASP A 68 10.10 10.01 -4.78
CA ASP A 68 9.06 11.03 -4.98
C ASP A 68 9.18 12.11 -3.89
N TRP A 69 9.60 13.29 -4.32
CA TRP A 69 9.77 14.46 -3.45
C TRP A 69 8.47 15.19 -3.13
N GLY A 70 7.36 14.88 -3.81
CA GLY A 70 6.06 15.52 -3.55
C GLY A 70 5.65 15.41 -2.07
N PRO A 71 5.56 14.20 -1.49
CA PRO A 71 5.18 14.05 -0.08
C PRO A 71 6.27 14.51 0.89
N PHE A 72 7.55 14.59 0.48
CA PHE A 72 8.59 15.19 1.31
C PHE A 72 8.25 16.64 1.65
N PHE A 73 7.84 17.46 0.68
CA PHE A 73 7.44 18.85 0.94
C PHE A 73 6.19 18.95 1.81
N GLN A 74 5.26 17.99 1.69
CA GLN A 74 4.08 17.93 2.55
C GLN A 74 4.47 17.68 4.02
N THR A 75 5.50 16.88 4.30
CA THR A 75 6.03 16.71 5.66
C THR A 75 6.58 18.01 6.26
N TRP A 76 6.98 18.96 5.41
CA TRP A 76 7.47 20.29 5.80
C TRP A 76 6.38 21.37 5.73
N ASP A 77 5.10 20.99 5.63
CA ASP A 77 3.96 21.90 5.46
C ASP A 77 4.09 22.85 4.25
N LEU A 78 4.80 22.41 3.21
CA LEU A 78 4.97 23.15 1.95
C LEU A 78 4.06 22.54 0.87
N ALA A 79 2.98 23.25 0.55
CA ALA A 79 2.00 22.81 -0.43
C ALA A 79 2.43 23.17 -1.86
N GLY A 80 2.53 22.16 -2.73
CA GLY A 80 2.78 22.34 -4.15
C GLY A 80 3.35 21.08 -4.81
N PRO A 81 3.14 20.87 -6.12
CA PRO A 81 3.70 19.72 -6.82
C PRO A 81 5.20 19.92 -7.07
N PHE A 82 6.02 18.89 -6.84
CA PHE A 82 7.42 18.88 -7.26
C PHE A 82 7.53 18.57 -8.77
N PRO A 83 8.44 19.22 -9.54
CA PRO A 83 9.40 20.24 -9.11
C PRO A 83 8.86 21.69 -9.10
N ALA A 84 7.63 21.93 -9.54
CA ALA A 84 7.08 23.29 -9.69
C ALA A 84 7.05 24.10 -8.38
N ILE A 85 6.93 23.45 -7.22
CA ILE A 85 7.00 24.08 -5.90
C ILE A 85 8.31 24.86 -5.68
N LEU A 86 9.40 24.45 -6.33
CA LEU A 86 10.69 25.13 -6.21
C LEU A 86 10.67 26.54 -6.81
N ASP A 87 9.77 26.82 -7.75
CA ASP A 87 9.62 28.11 -8.41
C ASP A 87 8.40 28.91 -7.92
N ASP A 88 7.72 28.42 -6.88
CA ASP A 88 6.56 29.08 -6.30
C ASP A 88 6.92 30.46 -5.73
N ALA A 89 6.06 31.45 -5.98
CA ALA A 89 6.30 32.84 -5.61
C ALA A 89 6.24 33.11 -4.10
N VAL A 90 5.54 32.27 -3.34
CA VAL A 90 5.33 32.42 -1.89
C VAL A 90 6.27 31.49 -1.12
N VAL A 91 6.30 30.20 -1.48
CA VAL A 91 7.02 29.17 -0.71
C VAL A 91 8.31 28.68 -1.37
N GLY A 92 8.59 29.07 -2.63
CA GLY A 92 9.71 28.51 -3.40
C GLY A 92 11.09 28.79 -2.81
N SER A 93 11.28 29.90 -2.07
CA SER A 93 12.54 30.16 -1.38
C SER A 93 12.83 29.12 -0.29
N GLU A 94 11.84 28.82 0.55
CA GLU A 94 11.97 27.83 1.62
C GLU A 94 12.01 26.41 1.06
N ALA A 95 11.21 26.12 0.03
CA ALA A 95 11.24 24.84 -0.67
C ALA A 95 12.64 24.52 -1.23
N ARG A 96 13.31 25.50 -1.86
CA ARG A 96 14.68 25.31 -2.36
C ARG A 96 15.70 25.08 -1.24
N LYS A 97 15.57 25.78 -0.10
CA LYS A 97 16.47 25.60 1.06
C LYS A 97 16.34 24.20 1.65
N VAL A 98 15.11 23.81 2.02
CA VAL A 98 14.87 22.50 2.64
C VAL A 98 15.23 21.36 1.69
N TYR A 99 14.99 21.53 0.39
CA TYR A 99 15.43 20.56 -0.63
C TYR A 99 16.95 20.46 -0.73
N ALA A 100 17.67 21.58 -0.71
CA ALA A 100 19.13 21.58 -0.73
C ALA A 100 19.71 20.88 0.51
N ASP A 101 19.14 21.15 1.69
CA ASP A 101 19.53 20.49 2.94
C ASP A 101 19.23 18.99 2.89
N ALA A 102 18.08 18.60 2.35
CA ALA A 102 17.69 17.21 2.16
C ALA A 102 18.65 16.48 1.23
N GLN A 103 19.02 17.09 0.10
CA GLN A 103 20.01 16.54 -0.84
C GLN A 103 21.38 16.40 -0.19
N ALA A 104 21.83 17.40 0.59
CA ALA A 104 23.09 17.35 1.30
C ALA A 104 23.11 16.24 2.37
N MET A 105 22.02 16.09 3.13
CA MET A 105 21.89 15.03 4.12
C MET A 105 21.76 13.64 3.46
N LEU A 106 20.97 13.51 2.40
CA LEU A 106 20.83 12.28 1.63
C LEU A 106 22.19 11.80 1.12
N LYS A 107 23.03 12.71 0.61
CA LYS A 107 24.40 12.38 0.23
C LYS A 107 25.19 11.79 1.40
N LYS A 108 25.12 12.40 2.58
CA LYS A 108 25.80 11.89 3.79
C LYS A 108 25.25 10.53 4.24
N ILE A 109 23.93 10.32 4.14
CA ILE A 109 23.27 9.04 4.43
C ILE A 109 23.83 7.95 3.53
N VAL A 110 23.92 8.21 2.22
CA VAL A 110 24.42 7.26 1.22
C VAL A 110 25.92 7.00 1.39
N ASP A 111 26.74 8.06 1.37
CA ASP A 111 28.20 7.95 1.47
C ASP A 111 28.63 7.31 2.80
N GLY A 112 27.98 7.72 3.89
CA GLY A 112 28.29 7.28 5.24
C GLY A 112 27.57 6.02 5.67
N ARG A 113 26.68 5.46 4.83
CA ARG A 113 25.82 4.31 5.13
C ARG A 113 25.14 4.43 6.49
N TRP A 114 24.54 5.59 6.76
CA TRP A 114 23.89 5.85 8.05
C TRP A 114 22.68 4.95 8.28
N LEU A 115 22.02 4.57 7.19
CA LEU A 115 20.85 3.70 7.17
C LEU A 115 21.18 2.40 6.45
N THR A 116 20.33 1.38 6.64
CA THR A 116 20.38 0.14 5.87
C THR A 116 19.01 -0.16 5.31
N ALA A 117 18.96 -0.46 4.00
CA ALA A 117 17.75 -0.87 3.32
C ALA A 117 17.72 -2.39 3.13
N ASN A 118 16.68 -3.03 3.65
CA ASN A 118 16.41 -4.46 3.48
C ASN A 118 14.98 -4.67 2.97
N GLY A 119 14.78 -5.70 2.17
CA GLY A 119 13.48 -6.00 1.60
C GLY A 119 13.32 -7.46 1.24
N VAL A 120 12.09 -7.92 1.18
CA VAL A 120 11.74 -9.28 0.76
C VAL A 120 10.54 -9.20 -0.16
N ILE A 121 10.56 -10.02 -1.21
CA ILE A 121 9.39 -10.28 -2.07
C ILE A 121 9.04 -11.76 -1.98
N GLY A 122 7.77 -12.06 -2.19
CA GLY A 122 7.27 -13.41 -2.42
C GLY A 122 6.35 -13.42 -3.63
N LEU A 123 6.52 -14.40 -4.52
CA LEU A 123 5.64 -14.62 -5.68
C LEU A 123 5.08 -16.03 -5.58
N TYR A 124 3.75 -16.15 -5.61
CA TYR A 124 3.06 -17.39 -5.29
C TYR A 124 1.89 -17.64 -6.23
N PRO A 125 1.55 -18.90 -6.51
CA PRO A 125 0.30 -19.24 -7.16
C PRO A 125 -0.87 -18.76 -6.30
N ALA A 126 -1.90 -18.21 -6.95
CA ALA A 126 -3.10 -17.73 -6.27
C ALA A 126 -4.36 -17.99 -7.11
N GLN A 127 -5.50 -18.07 -6.43
CA GLN A 127 -6.82 -18.17 -7.05
C GLN A 127 -7.84 -17.41 -6.20
N SER A 128 -8.77 -16.72 -6.85
CA SER A 128 -9.96 -16.21 -6.17
C SER A 128 -10.95 -17.35 -5.91
N VAL A 129 -11.56 -17.33 -4.72
CA VAL A 129 -12.57 -18.29 -4.28
C VAL A 129 -13.65 -17.53 -3.51
N LYS A 130 -14.89 -18.04 -3.54
CA LYS A 130 -16.02 -17.48 -2.76
C LYS A 130 -16.21 -15.96 -2.95
N ASP A 131 -15.97 -15.48 -4.17
CA ASP A 131 -16.00 -14.08 -4.64
C ASP A 131 -15.00 -13.11 -4.00
N ASP A 132 -14.69 -13.23 -2.71
CA ASP A 132 -13.93 -12.22 -1.94
C ASP A 132 -12.71 -12.77 -1.19
N THR A 133 -12.32 -14.02 -1.43
CA THR A 133 -11.12 -14.62 -0.83
C THR A 133 -10.11 -14.93 -1.93
N ILE A 134 -8.86 -14.50 -1.73
CA ILE A 134 -7.72 -14.92 -2.54
C ILE A 134 -6.97 -15.97 -1.75
N GLU A 135 -6.99 -17.21 -2.21
CA GLU A 135 -6.14 -18.26 -1.67
C GLU A 135 -4.76 -18.19 -2.34
N ILE A 136 -3.71 -18.16 -1.51
CA ILE A 136 -2.31 -18.13 -1.94
C ILE A 136 -1.70 -19.48 -1.57
N TYR A 137 -1.07 -20.16 -2.52
CA TYR A 137 -0.59 -21.54 -2.35
C TYR A 137 0.93 -21.61 -2.22
N GLU A 138 1.44 -22.67 -1.59
CA GLU A 138 2.89 -22.86 -1.39
C GLU A 138 3.64 -23.11 -2.72
N ASP A 139 2.99 -23.78 -3.67
CA ASP A 139 3.58 -24.17 -4.95
C ASP A 139 2.51 -24.38 -6.05
N GLU A 140 2.96 -24.71 -7.25
CA GLU A 140 2.12 -24.87 -8.45
C GLU A 140 1.12 -26.03 -8.38
N SER A 141 1.28 -26.97 -7.44
CA SER A 141 0.28 -28.03 -7.24
C SER A 141 -1.03 -27.48 -6.70
N ARG A 142 -0.98 -26.30 -6.05
CA ARG A 142 -2.14 -25.63 -5.44
C ARG A 142 -2.87 -26.52 -4.43
N SER A 143 -2.18 -27.48 -3.81
CA SER A 143 -2.76 -28.42 -2.85
C SER A 143 -2.76 -27.89 -1.41
N LYS A 144 -1.83 -26.99 -1.08
CA LYS A 144 -1.66 -26.43 0.26
C LYS A 144 -1.73 -24.92 0.22
N VAL A 145 -2.72 -24.38 0.92
CA VAL A 145 -2.90 -22.93 1.09
C VAL A 145 -1.88 -22.43 2.10
N LEU A 146 -1.06 -21.47 1.67
CA LEU A 146 -0.04 -20.80 2.45
C LEU A 146 -0.64 -19.68 3.31
N MET A 147 -1.56 -18.90 2.73
CA MET A 147 -2.41 -17.92 3.43
C MET A 147 -3.65 -17.60 2.60
N CYS A 148 -4.68 -17.07 3.26
CA CYS A 148 -5.81 -16.43 2.60
C CYS A 148 -5.68 -14.92 2.76
N TRP A 149 -6.04 -14.18 1.72
CA TRP A 149 -6.29 -12.75 1.80
C TRP A 149 -7.75 -12.48 1.46
N ASP A 150 -8.45 -11.82 2.38
CA ASP A 150 -9.88 -11.55 2.31
C ASP A 150 -10.16 -10.05 2.07
N PRO A 151 -9.93 -9.52 0.86
CA PRO A 151 -10.23 -8.14 0.55
C PRO A 151 -11.72 -7.84 0.67
N LEU A 152 -12.02 -6.60 1.07
CA LEU A 152 -13.39 -6.10 1.16
C LEU A 152 -13.92 -5.67 -0.20
N ARG A 153 -15.25 -5.71 -0.33
CA ARG A 153 -16.00 -5.31 -1.51
C ARG A 153 -16.71 -3.98 -1.28
N MET A 154 -16.64 -3.11 -2.28
CA MET A 154 -17.44 -1.88 -2.30
C MET A 154 -18.92 -2.22 -2.14
N GLN A 155 -19.61 -1.60 -1.18
CA GLN A 155 -21.02 -1.94 -0.88
C GLN A 155 -21.99 -0.78 -1.12
N THR A 156 -21.50 0.37 -1.58
CA THR A 156 -22.37 1.48 -2.01
C THR A 156 -23.09 1.14 -3.31
N GLU A 157 -24.31 1.66 -3.45
CA GLU A 157 -25.01 1.66 -4.73
C GLU A 157 -24.15 2.35 -5.80
N ARG A 158 -23.92 1.64 -6.91
CA ARG A 158 -23.01 2.09 -7.96
C ARG A 158 -23.77 2.81 -9.06
N PRO A 159 -23.25 3.96 -9.53
CA PRO A 159 -23.91 4.72 -10.58
C PRO A 159 -23.92 3.94 -11.89
N VAL A 160 -24.94 4.20 -12.71
CA VAL A 160 -24.97 3.80 -14.11
C VAL A 160 -24.35 4.93 -14.93
N VAL A 161 -23.33 4.60 -15.71
CA VAL A 161 -22.65 5.53 -16.62
C VAL A 161 -22.71 4.94 -18.01
N ASP A 162 -23.20 5.71 -18.98
CA ASP A 162 -23.37 5.26 -20.38
C ASP A 162 -24.18 3.95 -20.51
N GLY A 163 -25.21 3.79 -19.67
CA GLY A 163 -26.07 2.61 -19.64
C GLY A 163 -25.48 1.39 -18.92
N VAL A 164 -24.23 1.46 -18.43
CA VAL A 164 -23.55 0.37 -17.72
C VAL A 164 -23.42 0.70 -16.25
N LYS A 165 -23.90 -0.20 -15.38
CA LYS A 165 -23.72 -0.07 -13.93
C LYS A 165 -22.25 -0.26 -13.59
N ARG A 166 -21.65 0.69 -12.88
CA ARG A 166 -20.26 0.55 -12.42
C ARG A 166 -20.16 -0.63 -11.44
N PRO A 167 -19.04 -1.37 -11.41
CA PRO A 167 -18.92 -2.53 -10.56
C PRO A 167 -18.76 -2.16 -9.08
N ASN A 168 -19.21 -3.06 -8.22
CA ASN A 168 -18.88 -3.15 -6.80
C ASN A 168 -17.57 -3.93 -6.66
N ARG A 169 -16.45 -3.23 -6.83
CA ARG A 169 -15.11 -3.86 -6.92
C ARG A 169 -14.67 -4.49 -5.59
N SER A 170 -13.98 -5.61 -5.70
CA SER A 170 -13.08 -6.19 -4.70
C SER A 170 -11.72 -6.42 -5.34
N LEU A 171 -10.63 -6.41 -4.56
CA LEU A 171 -9.31 -6.77 -5.10
C LEU A 171 -9.28 -8.25 -5.53
N ALA A 172 -10.14 -9.10 -4.97
CA ALA A 172 -10.28 -10.49 -5.41
C ALA A 172 -10.72 -10.63 -6.88
N ASP A 173 -11.41 -9.63 -7.44
CA ASP A 173 -11.94 -9.66 -8.81
C ASP A 173 -10.81 -9.74 -9.86
N PHE A 174 -9.59 -9.32 -9.52
CA PHE A 174 -8.46 -9.24 -10.45
C PHE A 174 -7.48 -10.43 -10.32
N ILE A 175 -7.88 -11.50 -9.63
CA ILE A 175 -7.18 -12.79 -9.60
C ILE A 175 -8.12 -13.83 -10.19
N ALA A 176 -7.62 -14.66 -11.10
CA ALA A 176 -8.44 -15.68 -11.76
C ALA A 176 -9.13 -16.58 -10.72
N PRO A 177 -10.37 -17.00 -10.97
CA PRO A 177 -11.04 -18.01 -10.15
C PRO A 177 -10.55 -19.42 -10.47
N ARG A 178 -10.71 -20.35 -9.52
CA ARG A 178 -10.20 -21.74 -9.61
C ARG A 178 -10.59 -22.49 -10.89
N ASP A 179 -11.73 -22.18 -11.47
CA ASP A 179 -12.29 -22.80 -12.67
C ASP A 179 -11.87 -22.11 -13.98
N ALA A 180 -11.12 -21.00 -13.91
CA ALA A 180 -10.58 -20.30 -15.07
C ALA A 180 -9.13 -20.74 -15.37
N LYS A 181 -8.15 -19.87 -15.15
CA LYS A 181 -6.73 -20.11 -15.48
C LYS A 181 -5.85 -20.06 -14.22
N PRO A 182 -4.69 -20.74 -14.22
CA PRO A 182 -3.67 -20.54 -13.19
C PRO A 182 -3.26 -19.06 -13.10
N ASP A 183 -3.41 -18.46 -11.91
CA ASP A 183 -2.98 -17.09 -11.63
C ASP A 183 -2.01 -17.05 -10.44
N TYR A 184 -1.50 -15.86 -10.16
CA TYR A 184 -0.41 -15.58 -9.24
C TYR A 184 -0.62 -14.25 -8.53
N ILE A 185 -0.03 -14.14 -7.35
CA ILE A 185 0.01 -12.91 -6.57
C ILE A 185 1.42 -12.72 -6.03
N GLY A 186 1.82 -11.48 -5.86
CA GLY A 186 3.03 -11.14 -5.14
C GLY A 186 2.74 -10.49 -3.79
N MET A 187 3.74 -10.46 -2.94
CA MET A 187 3.76 -9.72 -1.69
C MET A 187 5.16 -9.19 -1.42
N PHE A 188 5.27 -8.10 -0.67
CA PHE A 188 6.55 -7.50 -0.32
C PHE A 188 6.52 -6.86 1.06
N ALA A 189 7.70 -6.75 1.65
CA ALA A 189 7.97 -5.93 2.81
C ALA A 189 9.37 -5.32 2.63
N VAL A 190 9.47 -3.99 2.73
CA VAL A 190 10.72 -3.24 2.59
C VAL A 190 10.87 -2.25 3.74
N THR A 191 12.11 -2.00 4.13
CA THR A 191 12.49 -0.93 5.05
C THR A 191 13.76 -0.25 4.55
N ALA A 192 13.86 1.05 4.79
CA ALA A 192 15.09 1.83 4.61
C ALA A 192 15.55 2.50 5.92
N GLY A 193 14.91 2.16 7.04
CA GLY A 193 15.11 2.84 8.33
C GLY A 193 15.99 2.08 9.33
N LEU A 194 16.67 1.00 8.94
CA LEU A 194 17.50 0.26 9.89
C LEU A 194 18.71 1.08 10.31
N ASN A 195 19.05 1.03 11.60
CA ASN A 195 20.11 1.80 12.27
C ASN A 195 19.86 3.30 12.41
N ILE A 196 18.63 3.77 12.14
CA ILE A 196 18.28 5.19 12.23
C ILE A 196 18.49 5.76 13.64
N GLU A 197 18.24 4.97 14.67
CA GLU A 197 18.20 5.38 16.07
C GLU A 197 19.54 5.97 16.52
N LYS A 198 20.65 5.42 16.00
CA LYS A 198 21.99 5.89 16.35
C LYS A 198 22.22 7.33 15.88
N LYS A 199 21.84 7.63 14.64
CA LYS A 199 22.02 8.99 14.08
C LYS A 199 20.99 9.96 14.59
N GLU A 200 19.77 9.51 14.82
CA GLU A 200 18.75 10.31 15.48
C GLU A 200 19.20 10.75 16.89
N ALA A 201 19.71 9.81 17.71
CA ALA A 201 20.19 10.13 19.05
C ALA A 201 21.37 11.12 19.03
N GLU A 202 22.25 11.06 18.03
CA GLU A 202 23.34 12.02 17.84
C GLU A 202 22.82 13.43 17.55
N PHE A 203 21.80 13.59 16.70
CA PHE A 203 21.19 14.90 16.44
C PHE A 203 20.47 15.45 17.67
N LEU A 204 19.68 14.62 18.37
CA LEU A 204 18.96 15.03 19.57
C LEU A 204 19.91 15.43 20.71
N ALA A 205 21.05 14.74 20.87
CA ALA A 205 22.08 15.10 21.85
C ALA A 205 22.72 16.47 21.58
N HIS A 206 22.67 16.94 20.33
CA HIS A 206 23.12 18.28 19.93
C HIS A 206 21.98 19.31 19.82
N HIS A 207 20.77 18.96 20.27
CA HIS A 207 19.56 19.79 20.13
C HIS A 207 19.26 20.18 18.68
N ASP A 208 19.59 19.30 17.72
CA ASP A 208 19.36 19.49 16.30
C ASP A 208 18.08 18.75 15.85
N ASP A 209 16.93 19.25 16.31
CA ASP A 209 15.62 18.68 15.97
C ASP A 209 15.34 18.72 14.47
N TYR A 210 15.85 19.74 13.77
CA TYR A 210 15.71 19.89 12.32
C TYR A 210 16.35 18.70 11.59
N SER A 211 17.61 18.37 11.91
CA SER A 211 18.29 17.26 11.26
C SER A 211 17.69 15.91 11.63
N ALA A 212 17.17 15.76 12.86
CA ALA A 212 16.47 14.54 13.27
C ALA A 212 15.17 14.33 12.47
N ILE A 213 14.37 15.38 12.27
CA ILE A 213 13.16 15.35 11.44
C ILE A 213 13.53 15.08 9.97
N MET A 214 14.55 15.77 9.45
CA MET A 214 15.05 15.57 8.09
C MET A 214 15.49 14.12 7.85
N LEU A 215 16.23 13.53 8.78
CA LEU A 215 16.67 12.13 8.69
C LEU A 215 15.50 11.17 8.61
N LYS A 216 14.47 11.35 9.46
CA LYS A 216 13.26 10.52 9.45
C LYS A 216 12.46 10.68 8.15
N ALA A 217 12.28 11.92 7.69
CA ALA A 217 11.61 12.21 6.43
C ALA A 217 12.33 11.54 5.24
N LEU A 218 13.67 11.63 5.19
CA LEU A 218 14.47 10.98 4.16
C LEU A 218 14.43 9.45 4.24
N ALA A 219 14.44 8.87 5.45
CA ALA A 219 14.29 7.43 5.63
C ALA A 219 12.95 6.94 5.10
N ASP A 220 11.86 7.66 5.39
CA ASP A 220 10.52 7.38 4.88
C ASP A 220 10.46 7.46 3.34
N ARG A 221 11.05 8.53 2.75
CA ARG A 221 11.18 8.66 1.29
C ARG A 221 11.97 7.51 0.66
N LEU A 222 13.04 7.06 1.32
CA LEU A 222 13.83 5.91 0.85
C LEU A 222 13.06 4.59 0.94
N ALA A 223 12.19 4.42 1.94
CA ALA A 223 11.35 3.22 2.06
C ALA A 223 10.30 3.15 0.94
N GLU A 224 9.65 4.28 0.62
CA GLU A 224 8.73 4.38 -0.51
C GLU A 224 9.45 4.20 -1.86
N ALA A 225 10.63 4.81 -2.03
CA ALA A 225 11.48 4.61 -3.20
C ALA A 225 11.88 3.13 -3.36
N PHE A 226 12.10 2.41 -2.26
CA PHE A 226 12.39 0.99 -2.30
C PHE A 226 11.17 0.16 -2.71
N ALA A 227 9.97 0.52 -2.24
CA ALA A 227 8.73 -0.12 -2.67
C ALA A 227 8.51 0.07 -4.18
N GLU A 228 8.72 1.28 -4.70
CA GLU A 228 8.64 1.59 -6.13
C GLU A 228 9.68 0.80 -6.93
N ARG A 229 10.93 0.82 -6.48
CA ARG A 229 12.02 0.12 -7.15
C ARG A 229 11.78 -1.39 -7.21
N LEU A 230 11.42 -2.02 -6.09
CA LEU A 230 11.12 -3.46 -6.09
C LEU A 230 9.89 -3.78 -6.94
N HIS A 231 8.87 -2.91 -6.94
CA HIS A 231 7.73 -3.11 -7.82
C HIS A 231 8.18 -3.11 -9.30
N GLU A 232 8.98 -2.13 -9.73
CA GLU A 232 9.54 -2.08 -11.08
C GLU A 232 10.31 -3.37 -11.43
N ARG A 233 11.17 -3.85 -10.52
CA ARG A 233 11.89 -5.12 -10.71
C ARG A 233 10.97 -6.32 -10.75
N VAL A 234 9.88 -6.33 -9.98
CA VAL A 234 8.89 -7.40 -10.05
C VAL A 234 8.23 -7.41 -11.42
N ARG A 235 7.80 -6.27 -11.95
CA ARG A 235 7.19 -6.17 -13.27
C ARG A 235 8.13 -6.63 -14.39
N LYS A 236 9.40 -6.22 -14.34
CA LYS A 236 10.39 -6.43 -15.42
C LYS A 236 11.20 -7.72 -15.29
N GLU A 237 11.69 -7.98 -14.09
CA GLU A 237 12.71 -9.00 -13.82
C GLU A 237 12.13 -10.27 -13.20
N PHE A 238 11.36 -10.16 -12.11
CA PHE A 238 11.01 -11.30 -11.25
C PHE A 238 9.69 -11.98 -11.62
N TRP A 239 8.63 -11.20 -11.79
CA TRP A 239 7.37 -11.69 -12.37
C TRP A 239 7.44 -11.62 -13.89
N GLY A 240 7.92 -10.50 -14.43
CA GLY A 240 8.32 -10.40 -15.84
C GLY A 240 7.17 -10.20 -16.83
N TYR A 241 6.01 -9.73 -16.39
CA TYR A 241 4.86 -9.44 -17.26
C TYR A 241 4.97 -8.11 -18.03
N ALA A 242 6.01 -7.32 -17.79
CA ALA A 242 6.31 -6.06 -18.48
C ALA A 242 7.82 -5.89 -18.68
N ALA A 243 8.49 -6.90 -19.25
CA ALA A 243 9.95 -6.93 -19.40
C ALA A 243 10.51 -5.80 -20.30
N ASP A 244 9.68 -5.26 -21.20
CA ASP A 244 9.96 -4.19 -22.14
C ASP A 244 9.60 -2.79 -21.61
N GLU A 245 9.19 -2.66 -20.34
CA GLU A 245 8.84 -1.37 -19.72
C GLU A 245 10.05 -0.41 -19.65
N THR A 246 9.89 0.79 -20.23
CA THR A 246 10.89 1.86 -20.25
C THR A 246 10.35 3.18 -19.66
N LEU A 247 9.75 3.12 -18.47
CA LEU A 247 9.23 4.31 -17.79
C LEU A 247 10.36 5.13 -17.14
N ASP A 248 10.21 6.45 -17.18
CA ASP A 248 11.00 7.37 -16.37
C ASP A 248 10.37 7.56 -14.97
N SER A 249 11.06 8.25 -14.06
CA SER A 249 10.55 8.50 -12.71
C SER A 249 9.17 9.19 -12.70
N ALA A 250 8.91 10.09 -13.65
CA ALA A 250 7.61 10.75 -13.77
C ALA A 250 6.50 9.78 -14.21
N GLY A 251 6.82 8.81 -15.08
CA GLY A 251 5.92 7.73 -15.48
C GLY A 251 5.62 6.77 -14.34
N LEU A 252 6.63 6.45 -13.51
CA LEU A 252 6.48 5.62 -12.30
C LEU A 252 5.57 6.30 -11.26
N ILE A 253 5.82 7.57 -10.93
CA ILE A 253 5.00 8.34 -9.98
C ILE A 253 3.54 8.46 -10.45
N LYS A 254 3.32 8.56 -11.77
CA LYS A 254 1.98 8.58 -12.37
C LYS A 254 1.36 7.20 -12.56
N GLU A 255 2.02 6.16 -12.04
CA GLU A 255 1.57 4.76 -12.09
C GLU A 255 1.23 4.30 -13.51
N ARG A 256 2.00 4.73 -14.52
CA ARG A 256 1.75 4.42 -15.95
C ARG A 256 2.13 2.98 -16.34
N TYR A 257 2.46 2.15 -15.38
CA TYR A 257 2.78 0.75 -15.56
C TYR A 257 1.53 -0.13 -15.46
N ARG A 258 1.66 -1.37 -15.92
CA ARG A 258 0.65 -2.41 -15.72
C ARG A 258 0.73 -2.95 -14.28
N GLY A 259 -0.44 -3.22 -13.69
CA GLY A 259 -0.54 -3.82 -12.36
C GLY A 259 -0.47 -2.81 -11.21
N ILE A 260 -0.76 -3.28 -9.99
CA ILE A 260 -0.83 -2.44 -8.78
C ILE A 260 -0.11 -3.10 -7.60
N ARG A 261 0.20 -2.30 -6.58
CA ARG A 261 0.82 -2.74 -5.32
C ARG A 261 0.00 -2.35 -4.07
N PRO A 262 -1.19 -2.91 -3.83
CA PRO A 262 -2.06 -2.50 -2.73
C PRO A 262 -1.42 -2.80 -1.36
N ALA A 263 -1.40 -1.80 -0.49
CA ALA A 263 -0.79 -1.85 0.84
C ALA A 263 -1.86 -1.84 1.95
N PRO A 264 -1.89 -2.82 2.86
CA PRO A 264 -2.83 -2.87 3.98
C PRO A 264 -2.90 -1.57 4.79
N GLY A 265 -4.11 -1.02 4.93
CA GLY A 265 -4.40 0.27 5.55
C GLY A 265 -4.78 1.39 4.56
N TYR A 266 -4.49 1.21 3.27
CA TYR A 266 -4.93 2.14 2.23
C TYR A 266 -6.40 1.92 1.86
N PRO A 267 -7.09 2.91 1.24
CA PRO A 267 -8.53 2.82 0.94
C PRO A 267 -8.97 1.60 0.12
N ALA A 268 -8.08 1.01 -0.70
CA ALA A 268 -8.37 -0.18 -1.49
C ALA A 268 -8.31 -1.48 -0.68
N CYS A 269 -7.53 -1.51 0.40
CA CYS A 269 -7.34 -2.65 1.30
C CYS A 269 -7.17 -2.13 2.74
N PRO A 270 -8.24 -1.57 3.34
CA PRO A 270 -8.17 -0.86 4.61
C PRO A 270 -7.93 -1.77 5.82
N ASP A 271 -8.12 -3.08 5.68
CA ASP A 271 -7.81 -4.05 6.73
C ASP A 271 -6.29 -4.13 6.97
N HIS A 272 -5.88 -3.85 8.21
CA HIS A 272 -4.49 -3.99 8.64
C HIS A 272 -4.12 -5.42 9.05
N THR A 273 -5.10 -6.26 9.41
CA THR A 273 -4.86 -7.55 10.08
C THR A 273 -4.15 -8.56 9.19
N VAL A 274 -4.38 -8.51 7.87
CA VAL A 274 -3.66 -9.33 6.89
C VAL A 274 -2.13 -9.21 6.96
N LYS A 275 -1.59 -8.11 7.50
CA LYS A 275 -0.14 -7.94 7.67
C LYS A 275 0.48 -9.03 8.55
N ARG A 276 -0.26 -9.60 9.52
CA ARG A 276 0.24 -10.69 10.37
C ARG A 276 0.65 -11.91 9.53
N GLU A 277 -0.27 -12.36 8.68
CA GLU A 277 -0.02 -13.51 7.80
C GLU A 277 0.99 -13.16 6.71
N MET A 278 0.94 -11.95 6.14
CA MET A 278 1.94 -11.49 5.18
C MET A 278 3.36 -11.53 5.76
N PHE A 279 3.57 -11.02 6.99
CA PHE A 279 4.89 -11.02 7.64
C PHE A 279 5.35 -12.43 8.00
N ARG A 280 4.42 -13.31 8.39
CA ARG A 280 4.70 -14.74 8.62
C ARG A 280 5.18 -15.41 7.34
N VAL A 281 4.45 -15.24 6.24
CA VAL A 281 4.75 -15.87 4.94
C VAL A 281 6.04 -15.32 4.32
N LEU A 282 6.28 -14.01 4.45
CA LEU A 282 7.51 -13.38 3.97
C LEU A 282 8.73 -13.66 4.85
N GLU A 283 8.51 -14.19 6.06
CA GLU A 283 9.52 -14.28 7.11
C GLU A 283 10.22 -12.92 7.31
N ALA A 284 9.42 -11.87 7.49
CA ALA A 284 9.89 -10.48 7.49
C ALA A 284 10.96 -10.17 8.56
N GLY A 285 11.08 -11.01 9.59
CA GLY A 285 12.16 -10.95 10.57
C GLY A 285 13.56 -11.08 9.93
N ASP A 286 13.70 -11.81 8.81
CA ASP A 286 14.99 -11.97 8.11
C ASP A 286 15.49 -10.69 7.45
N VAL A 287 14.59 -9.73 7.21
CA VAL A 287 14.89 -8.38 6.74
C VAL A 287 14.81 -7.34 7.86
N HIS A 288 14.73 -7.81 9.11
CA HIS A 288 14.67 -7.01 10.33
C HIS A 288 13.41 -6.16 10.46
N MET A 289 12.30 -6.64 9.87
CA MET A 289 11.00 -6.00 9.98
C MET A 289 10.09 -6.78 10.94
N HIS A 290 9.34 -6.06 11.76
CA HIS A 290 8.35 -6.65 12.68
C HIS A 290 7.10 -5.79 12.79
N LEU A 291 6.04 -6.35 13.36
CA LEU A 291 4.78 -5.66 13.62
C LEU A 291 4.64 -5.36 15.12
N THR A 292 4.13 -4.18 15.44
CA THR A 292 3.65 -3.86 16.79
C THR A 292 2.31 -4.54 17.07
N GLU A 293 1.82 -4.46 18.32
CA GLU A 293 0.49 -4.95 18.69
C GLU A 293 -0.64 -4.32 17.85
N SER A 294 -0.48 -3.03 17.51
CA SER A 294 -1.38 -2.25 16.65
C SER A 294 -1.14 -2.44 15.15
N LEU A 295 -0.27 -3.37 14.76
CA LEU A 295 0.07 -3.67 13.36
C LEU A 295 0.78 -2.53 12.64
N ALA A 296 1.42 -1.61 13.37
CA ALA A 296 2.40 -0.70 12.79
C ALA A 296 3.67 -1.50 12.45
N MET A 297 4.36 -1.11 11.37
CA MET A 297 5.60 -1.75 10.96
C MET A 297 6.78 -1.08 11.63
N MET A 298 7.78 -1.88 12.00
CA MET A 298 9.05 -1.43 12.55
C MET A 298 10.18 -1.99 11.69
N PRO A 299 11.17 -1.18 11.26
CA PRO A 299 11.30 0.27 11.50
C PRO A 299 10.14 1.09 10.92
N ALA A 300 9.93 2.32 11.44
CA ALA A 300 8.81 3.16 11.00
C ALA A 300 8.85 3.47 9.49
N ALA A 301 10.04 3.70 8.94
CA ALA A 301 10.28 3.82 7.50
C ALA A 301 10.24 2.45 6.82
N SER A 302 9.02 1.92 6.66
CA SER A 302 8.74 0.62 6.08
C SER A 302 7.45 0.63 5.26
N VAL A 303 7.43 -0.18 4.21
CA VAL A 303 6.26 -0.40 3.35
C VAL A 303 6.05 -1.89 3.16
N SER A 304 4.80 -2.35 3.21
CA SER A 304 4.45 -3.72 2.84
C SER A 304 3.12 -3.74 2.08
N GLY A 305 2.95 -4.74 1.23
CA GLY A 305 1.77 -4.85 0.38
C GLY A 305 1.79 -6.08 -0.49
N PHE A 306 0.80 -6.15 -1.38
CA PHE A 306 0.68 -7.18 -2.40
C PHE A 306 1.13 -6.64 -3.76
N TYR A 307 1.32 -7.52 -4.73
CA TYR A 307 1.46 -7.20 -6.15
C TYR A 307 0.37 -7.92 -6.93
N MET A 308 -0.30 -7.20 -7.83
CA MET A 308 -1.35 -7.74 -8.69
C MET A 308 -1.06 -7.35 -10.14
N ALA A 309 -0.94 -8.35 -11.02
CA ALA A 309 -0.45 -8.17 -12.39
C ALA A 309 -1.54 -7.92 -13.44
N HIS A 310 -2.82 -8.13 -13.09
CA HIS A 310 -3.91 -7.98 -14.03
C HIS A 310 -3.94 -6.54 -14.58
N PRO A 311 -4.03 -6.33 -15.90
CA PRO A 311 -3.96 -4.99 -16.51
C PRO A 311 -5.09 -4.06 -16.09
N GLU A 312 -6.24 -4.61 -15.71
CA GLU A 312 -7.39 -3.84 -15.23
C GLU A 312 -7.41 -3.64 -13.70
N ALA A 313 -6.45 -4.21 -12.97
CA ALA A 313 -6.34 -3.99 -11.54
C ALA A 313 -6.10 -2.50 -11.27
N ALA A 314 -6.87 -1.91 -10.36
CA ALA A 314 -6.83 -0.49 -10.08
C ALA A 314 -7.06 -0.21 -8.60
N TYR A 315 -6.51 0.91 -8.12
CA TYR A 315 -6.85 1.43 -6.81
C TYR A 315 -8.28 1.99 -6.80
N PHE A 316 -9.03 1.66 -5.75
CA PHE A 316 -10.36 2.21 -5.48
C PHE A 316 -10.52 2.40 -3.97
N ASN A 317 -11.54 3.14 -3.56
CA ASN A 317 -11.91 3.24 -2.15
C ASN A 317 -13.05 2.26 -1.88
N VAL A 318 -12.83 1.29 -0.98
CA VAL A 318 -13.88 0.34 -0.54
C VAL A 318 -15.11 1.11 -0.03
N GLY A 319 -14.88 2.22 0.69
CA GLY A 319 -15.93 3.05 1.26
C GLY A 319 -16.60 2.39 2.46
N LYS A 320 -17.87 2.75 2.70
CA LYS A 320 -18.65 2.18 3.80
C LYS A 320 -19.14 0.77 3.46
N ILE A 321 -19.16 -0.11 4.46
CA ILE A 321 -19.65 -1.49 4.37
C ILE A 321 -20.82 -1.70 5.33
N GLY A 322 -21.70 -2.63 4.98
CA GLY A 322 -22.86 -3.04 5.76
C GLY A 322 -22.51 -4.15 6.75
N HIS A 323 -23.40 -4.36 7.72
CA HIS A 323 -23.25 -5.37 8.77
C HIS A 323 -23.11 -6.80 8.21
N ASP A 324 -23.83 -7.11 7.14
CA ASP A 324 -23.76 -8.40 6.45
C ASP A 324 -22.36 -8.72 5.91
N GLN A 325 -21.62 -7.72 5.43
CA GLN A 325 -20.23 -7.89 5.02
C GLN A 325 -19.27 -8.00 6.20
N VAL A 326 -19.52 -7.28 7.30
CA VAL A 326 -18.73 -7.42 8.53
C VAL A 326 -18.85 -8.82 9.11
N GLU A 327 -20.06 -9.37 9.17
CA GLU A 327 -20.30 -10.74 9.65
C GLU A 327 -19.64 -11.80 8.77
N ASP A 328 -19.77 -11.67 7.44
CA ASP A 328 -19.13 -12.57 6.47
C ASP A 328 -17.60 -12.50 6.57
N TRP A 329 -17.03 -11.30 6.70
CA TRP A 329 -15.59 -11.11 6.84
C TRP A 329 -15.09 -11.64 8.20
N ALA A 330 -15.81 -11.39 9.29
CA ALA A 330 -15.48 -11.94 10.61
C ALA A 330 -15.42 -13.47 10.58
N LEU A 331 -16.40 -14.12 9.93
CA LEU A 331 -16.44 -15.56 9.76
C LEU A 331 -15.22 -16.07 8.97
N ARG A 332 -14.85 -15.42 7.87
CA ARG A 332 -13.68 -15.80 7.05
C ARG A 332 -12.36 -15.64 7.80
N MET A 333 -12.24 -14.59 8.60
CA MET A 333 -11.05 -14.31 9.40
C MET A 333 -10.99 -15.11 10.72
N GLY A 334 -12.06 -15.84 11.07
CA GLY A 334 -12.15 -16.56 12.35
C GLY A 334 -12.24 -15.63 13.56
N LEU A 335 -12.83 -14.44 13.38
CA LEU A 335 -12.98 -13.40 14.41
C LEU A 335 -14.41 -13.35 14.95
N SER A 336 -14.56 -12.77 16.15
CA SER A 336 -15.88 -12.32 16.61
C SER A 336 -16.35 -11.11 15.78
N VAL A 337 -17.66 -10.92 15.63
CA VAL A 337 -18.22 -9.75 14.94
C VAL A 337 -17.74 -8.45 15.60
N THR A 338 -17.68 -8.41 16.94
CA THR A 338 -17.18 -7.24 17.69
C THR A 338 -15.71 -6.92 17.40
N ASP A 339 -14.85 -7.92 17.26
CA ASP A 339 -13.45 -7.68 16.89
C ASP A 339 -13.31 -7.24 15.43
N ALA A 340 -14.15 -7.75 14.53
CA ALA A 340 -14.23 -7.28 13.16
C ALA A 340 -14.71 -5.83 13.06
N GLU A 341 -15.74 -5.45 13.82
CA GLU A 341 -16.20 -4.07 13.91
C GLU A 341 -15.10 -3.13 14.42
N ARG A 342 -14.30 -3.58 15.40
CA ARG A 342 -13.15 -2.81 15.89
C ARG A 342 -12.08 -2.65 14.81
N ALA A 343 -11.75 -3.73 14.10
CA ALA A 343 -10.74 -3.72 13.04
C ALA A 343 -11.16 -2.85 11.84
N LEU A 344 -12.46 -2.83 11.51
CA LEU A 344 -13.02 -2.13 10.35
C LEU A 344 -13.77 -0.86 10.73
N ALA A 345 -13.62 -0.34 11.96
CA ALA A 345 -14.38 0.79 12.50
C ALA A 345 -14.46 2.01 11.56
N PRO A 346 -13.40 2.41 10.83
CA PRO A 346 -13.48 3.54 9.89
C PRO A 346 -14.48 3.32 8.73
N LEU A 347 -14.80 2.07 8.40
CA LEU A 347 -15.63 1.67 7.27
C LEU A 347 -17.09 1.43 7.65
N LEU A 348 -17.42 1.41 8.94
CA LEU A 348 -18.79 1.19 9.40
C LEU A 348 -19.63 2.45 9.21
N SER A 349 -20.87 2.27 8.75
CA SER A 349 -21.83 3.36 8.52
C SER A 349 -22.32 3.99 9.81
#